data_AF-A0A0Q0JJ01-F1
#
_entry.id   AF-A0A0Q0JJ01-F1
#
_cell.length_a   1.000
_cell.length_b   1.000
_cell.length_c   1.000
_cell.angle_alpha   90.00
_cell.angle_beta   90.00
_cell.angle_gamma   90.00
#
_symmetry.space_group_name_H-M   'P 1'
#
loop_
_entity.id
_entity.type
_entity.pdbx_description
1 polymer ?
#
loop_
_entity_poly.entity_id
_entity_poly.type
_entity_poly.pdbx_seq_one_letter_code
_entity_poly.pdbx_strand_id
1 'polypeptide(L)'
;MPWYKSGTVSVTQNSNAVIGTNTAFIANSRVGDGFRGPDGGWYEVTNIASNTAMSIAPNYQGATNNAGGYALAPLQGYVKDSADALRALVNQFGSTLAVLGTSGTREGVRGALSAAASGNNGDIVSLSGLTTALTIEQGGTGKKTAGEAIQALGGVRLGAGNSSIGTSLFSGAPPGIASISSTNNDSNTALRIANAANNNASTVMTFIRDTVFGVHLGLDTDNKFKIGGYSMGAVARTIYHEGNIVGTVSQTGGIPTGAIVEEGSNNNGSYVKFASGLMICRGVSANALAVKEPLI
;
A
#
# COMPACT_ATOMS: atom_id res chain seq x y z
N MET A 1 -67.23 -13.52 -15.73
CA MET A 1 -67.85 -12.22 -16.05
C MET A 1 -68.78 -12.42 -17.24
N PRO A 2 -70.06 -12.03 -17.17
CA PRO A 2 -70.99 -12.22 -18.29
C PRO A 2 -70.58 -11.35 -19.47
N TRP A 3 -70.63 -11.88 -20.68
CA TRP A 3 -70.36 -11.13 -21.91
C TRP A 3 -71.37 -9.99 -22.10
N TYR A 4 -70.89 -8.86 -22.61
CA TYR A 4 -71.74 -7.69 -22.84
C TYR A 4 -72.66 -7.94 -24.04
N LYS A 5 -73.96 -7.73 -23.85
CA LYS A 5 -75.03 -8.06 -24.82
C LYS A 5 -76.23 -7.12 -24.76
N SER A 6 -76.04 -5.91 -24.21
CA SER A 6 -77.12 -4.93 -24.07
C SER A 6 -77.37 -4.21 -25.39
N GLY A 7 -78.63 -3.96 -25.74
CA GLY A 7 -79.00 -3.37 -27.03
C GLY A 7 -79.00 -4.36 -28.19
N THR A 8 -79.11 -3.85 -29.41
CA THR A 8 -79.06 -4.62 -30.66
C THR A 8 -78.03 -4.06 -31.61
N VAL A 9 -77.63 -4.84 -32.61
CA VAL A 9 -76.71 -4.41 -33.66
C VAL A 9 -77.32 -4.59 -35.04
N SER A 10 -77.11 -3.59 -35.90
CA SER A 10 -77.33 -3.64 -37.33
C SER A 10 -76.02 -4.03 -38.02
N VAL A 11 -76.05 -5.14 -38.75
CA VAL A 11 -74.90 -5.72 -39.46
C VAL A 11 -75.32 -6.05 -40.89
N THR A 12 -74.50 -5.67 -41.86
CA THR A 12 -74.76 -5.90 -43.29
C THR A 12 -73.83 -6.98 -43.81
N GLN A 13 -74.34 -7.92 -44.58
CA GLN A 13 -73.53 -8.97 -45.20
C GLN A 13 -72.37 -8.34 -45.99
N ASN A 14 -71.18 -8.93 -45.88
CA ASN A 14 -69.93 -8.48 -46.49
C ASN A 14 -69.47 -7.08 -46.07
N SER A 15 -70.00 -6.51 -44.98
CA SER A 15 -69.53 -5.27 -44.39
C SER A 15 -68.76 -5.53 -43.09
N ASN A 16 -67.77 -4.70 -42.79
CA ASN A 16 -67.10 -4.70 -41.49
C ASN A 16 -67.83 -3.85 -40.45
N ALA A 17 -68.85 -3.08 -40.84
CA ALA A 17 -69.51 -2.13 -39.94
C ALA A 17 -70.57 -2.82 -39.06
N VAL A 18 -70.49 -2.56 -37.76
CA VAL A 18 -71.47 -2.97 -36.75
C VAL A 18 -72.04 -1.70 -36.11
N ILE A 19 -73.33 -1.44 -36.33
CA ILE A 19 -74.01 -0.25 -35.82
C ILE A 19 -74.96 -0.63 -34.70
N GLY A 20 -74.65 -0.23 -33.47
CA GLY A 20 -75.42 -0.54 -32.28
C GLY A 20 -76.57 0.44 -31.99
N THR A 21 -77.67 -0.08 -31.44
CA THR A 21 -78.75 0.70 -30.82
C THR A 21 -78.84 0.34 -29.34
N ASN A 22 -78.82 1.35 -28.46
CA ASN A 22 -78.75 1.16 -27.00
C ASN A 22 -77.53 0.33 -26.55
N THR A 23 -76.41 0.46 -27.26
CA THR A 23 -75.12 -0.17 -26.95
C THR A 23 -74.16 0.81 -26.29
N ALA A 24 -73.12 0.28 -25.65
CA ALA A 24 -72.05 1.02 -25.00
C ALA A 24 -70.70 0.35 -25.30
N PHE A 25 -70.33 0.29 -26.58
CA PHE A 25 -69.15 -0.46 -27.04
C PHE A 25 -67.83 0.00 -26.42
N ILE A 26 -67.61 1.32 -26.28
CA ILE A 26 -66.33 1.85 -25.73
C ILE A 26 -66.10 1.37 -24.30
N ALA A 27 -67.15 1.33 -23.48
CA ALA A 27 -67.03 0.95 -22.07
C ALA A 27 -66.90 -0.57 -21.88
N ASN A 28 -67.28 -1.38 -22.86
CA ASN A 28 -67.47 -2.83 -22.70
C ASN A 28 -66.66 -3.69 -23.67
N SER A 29 -65.84 -3.09 -24.53
CA SER A 29 -64.98 -3.82 -25.46
C SER A 29 -63.74 -3.01 -25.85
N ARG A 30 -62.73 -3.68 -26.38
CA ARG A 30 -61.49 -3.14 -26.94
C ARG A 30 -61.25 -3.74 -28.33
N VAL A 31 -60.43 -3.06 -29.13
CA VAL A 31 -59.86 -3.66 -30.35
C VAL A 31 -59.11 -4.94 -29.96
N GLY A 32 -59.33 -6.02 -30.72
CA GLY A 32 -58.84 -7.36 -30.45
C GLY A 32 -59.83 -8.26 -29.70
N ASP A 33 -60.92 -7.73 -29.14
CA ASP A 33 -61.96 -8.55 -28.50
C ASP A 33 -62.75 -9.37 -29.52
N GLY A 34 -63.39 -10.44 -29.04
CA GLY A 34 -64.30 -11.24 -29.84
C GLY A 34 -65.70 -10.62 -29.89
N PHE A 35 -66.17 -10.27 -31.08
CA PHE A 35 -67.56 -9.96 -31.37
C PHE A 35 -68.27 -11.21 -31.87
N ARG A 36 -69.36 -11.60 -31.19
CA ARG A 36 -70.27 -12.65 -31.67
C ARG A 36 -71.48 -12.02 -32.33
N GLY A 37 -71.62 -12.22 -33.64
CA GLY A 37 -72.70 -11.65 -34.44
C GLY A 37 -74.05 -12.34 -34.22
N PRO A 38 -75.15 -11.76 -34.75
CA PRO A 38 -76.49 -12.36 -34.72
C PRO A 38 -76.60 -13.71 -35.45
N ASP A 39 -75.70 -13.96 -36.39
CA ASP A 39 -75.46 -15.24 -37.06
C ASP A 39 -74.81 -16.30 -36.15
N GLY A 40 -74.38 -15.91 -34.95
CA GLY A 40 -73.66 -16.75 -34.01
C GLY A 40 -72.16 -16.90 -34.30
N GLY A 41 -71.67 -16.28 -35.38
CA GLY A 41 -70.27 -16.31 -35.82
C GLY A 41 -69.37 -15.41 -34.97
N TRP A 42 -68.07 -15.72 -34.95
CA TRP A 42 -67.06 -14.97 -34.20
C TRP A 42 -66.20 -14.13 -35.13
N TYR A 43 -66.01 -12.88 -34.71
CA TYR A 43 -65.26 -11.88 -35.45
C TYR A 43 -64.34 -11.12 -34.50
N GLU A 44 -63.19 -10.69 -34.97
CA GLU A 44 -62.29 -9.81 -34.23
C GLU A 44 -62.77 -8.37 -34.35
N VAL A 45 -62.85 -7.64 -33.24
CA VAL A 45 -63.09 -6.20 -33.24
C VAL A 45 -61.83 -5.49 -33.72
N THR A 46 -61.86 -4.81 -34.86
CA THR A 46 -60.69 -4.13 -35.43
C THR A 46 -60.66 -2.63 -35.14
N ASN A 47 -61.81 -2.03 -34.85
CA ASN A 47 -61.92 -0.61 -34.48
C ASN A 47 -63.19 -0.38 -33.64
N ILE A 48 -63.17 0.56 -32.70
CA ILE A 48 -64.36 1.02 -31.98
C ILE A 48 -64.47 2.53 -32.17
N ALA A 49 -65.35 2.93 -33.09
CA ALA A 49 -65.50 4.33 -33.47
C ALA A 49 -66.37 5.12 -32.48
N SER A 50 -67.37 4.48 -31.86
CA SER A 50 -68.22 5.10 -30.84
C SER A 50 -68.92 4.04 -29.97
N ASN A 51 -69.73 4.47 -28.99
CA ASN A 51 -70.59 3.56 -28.22
C ASN A 51 -71.59 2.77 -29.08
N THR A 52 -71.87 3.23 -30.30
CA THR A 52 -72.85 2.66 -31.25
C THR A 52 -72.25 2.30 -32.59
N ALA A 53 -70.93 2.35 -32.76
CA ALA A 53 -70.29 1.96 -34.02
C ALA A 53 -68.93 1.30 -33.77
N MET A 54 -68.74 0.11 -34.34
CA MET A 54 -67.47 -0.61 -34.34
C MET A 54 -67.23 -1.31 -35.68
N SER A 55 -66.01 -1.74 -35.92
CA SER A 55 -65.61 -2.51 -37.10
C SER A 55 -65.11 -3.89 -36.69
N ILE A 56 -65.39 -4.89 -37.52
CA ILE A 56 -65.01 -6.29 -37.29
C ILE A 56 -64.22 -6.89 -38.46
N ALA A 57 -63.43 -7.94 -38.20
CA ALA A 57 -62.74 -8.75 -39.20
C ALA A 57 -62.90 -10.26 -38.91
N PRO A 58 -63.08 -11.11 -39.93
CA PRO A 58 -63.40 -10.75 -41.31
C PRO A 58 -64.74 -9.99 -41.42
N ASN A 59 -65.09 -9.47 -42.59
CA ASN A 59 -66.39 -8.82 -42.79
C ASN A 59 -67.53 -9.78 -42.42
N TYR A 60 -68.66 -9.23 -41.95
CA TYR A 60 -69.81 -10.01 -41.48
C TYR A 60 -70.31 -10.98 -42.56
N GLN A 61 -70.35 -12.28 -42.24
CA GLN A 61 -70.61 -13.34 -43.21
C GLN A 61 -72.08 -13.76 -43.27
N GLY A 62 -72.83 -13.54 -42.19
CA GLY A 62 -74.27 -13.84 -42.11
C GLY A 62 -75.15 -12.94 -42.98
N ALA A 63 -76.43 -13.29 -43.08
CA ALA A 63 -77.44 -12.46 -43.75
C ALA A 63 -77.61 -11.11 -43.02
N THR A 64 -77.80 -10.03 -43.78
CA THR A 64 -78.03 -8.68 -43.24
C THR A 64 -79.14 -8.67 -42.20
N ASN A 65 -78.84 -8.13 -41.02
CA ASN A 65 -79.77 -8.04 -39.91
C ASN A 65 -79.74 -6.62 -39.35
N ASN A 66 -80.88 -5.93 -39.37
CA ASN A 66 -81.00 -4.54 -38.96
C ASN A 66 -81.16 -4.35 -37.43
N ALA A 67 -81.40 -5.44 -36.68
CA ALA A 67 -81.57 -5.41 -35.22
C ALA A 67 -81.33 -6.80 -34.59
N GLY A 68 -80.10 -7.29 -34.66
CA GLY A 68 -79.73 -8.61 -34.15
C GLY A 68 -79.16 -8.58 -32.71
N GLY A 69 -79.27 -9.72 -32.02
CA GLY A 69 -78.57 -9.93 -30.76
C GLY A 69 -77.08 -10.19 -30.98
N TYR A 70 -76.23 -9.81 -30.03
CA TYR A 70 -74.78 -9.97 -30.12
C TYR A 70 -74.17 -10.25 -28.75
N ALA A 71 -72.88 -10.59 -28.72
CA ALA A 71 -72.10 -10.58 -27.49
C ALA A 71 -70.67 -10.09 -27.74
N LEU A 72 -70.10 -9.37 -26.77
CA LEU A 72 -68.68 -9.02 -26.75
C LEU A 72 -67.96 -9.86 -25.69
N ALA A 73 -66.93 -10.58 -26.12
CA ALA A 73 -66.07 -11.42 -25.30
C ALA A 73 -64.67 -10.80 -25.22
N PRO A 74 -64.22 -10.38 -24.01
CA PRO A 74 -62.87 -9.86 -23.84
C PRO A 74 -61.80 -10.91 -24.17
N LEU A 75 -60.90 -10.62 -25.11
CA LEU A 75 -59.77 -11.49 -25.47
C LEU A 75 -58.47 -10.84 -24.97
N GLN A 76 -58.06 -11.20 -23.75
CA GLN A 76 -56.91 -10.55 -23.08
C GLN A 76 -55.56 -11.05 -23.64
N GLY A 77 -55.05 -10.40 -24.69
CA GLY A 77 -53.65 -10.54 -25.12
C GLY A 77 -52.62 -9.95 -24.13
N TYR A 78 -53.06 -9.07 -23.22
CA TYR A 78 -52.24 -8.28 -22.32
C TYR A 78 -51.56 -9.02 -21.14
N VAL A 79 -51.81 -10.32 -20.98
CA VAL A 79 -51.14 -11.13 -19.93
C VAL A 79 -49.81 -11.70 -20.41
N LYS A 80 -49.62 -11.92 -21.72
CA LYS A 80 -48.39 -12.53 -22.25
C LYS A 80 -47.21 -11.56 -22.20
N ASP A 81 -47.35 -10.34 -22.74
CA ASP A 81 -46.24 -9.38 -22.81
C ASP A 81 -45.76 -8.92 -21.43
N SER A 82 -46.71 -8.69 -20.51
CA SER A 82 -46.39 -8.35 -19.12
C SER A 82 -45.67 -9.50 -18.41
N ALA A 83 -46.11 -10.74 -18.64
CA ALA A 83 -45.46 -11.92 -18.08
C ALA A 83 -44.07 -12.15 -18.69
N ASP A 84 -43.89 -11.90 -19.99
CA ASP A 84 -42.59 -12.01 -20.66
C ASP A 84 -41.63 -10.91 -20.22
N ALA A 85 -42.10 -9.67 -20.03
CA ALA A 85 -41.31 -8.58 -19.47
C ALA A 85 -40.87 -8.85 -18.02
N LEU A 86 -41.79 -9.35 -17.17
CA LEU A 86 -41.46 -9.74 -15.80
C LEU A 86 -40.48 -10.93 -15.78
N ARG A 87 -40.68 -11.93 -16.64
CA ARG A 87 -39.77 -13.07 -16.78
C ARG A 87 -38.38 -12.62 -17.23
N ALA A 88 -38.28 -11.68 -18.16
CA ALA A 88 -37.01 -11.10 -18.59
C ALA A 88 -36.27 -10.41 -17.42
N LEU A 89 -36.99 -9.62 -16.63
CA LEU A 89 -36.43 -8.97 -15.43
C LEU A 89 -35.92 -10.01 -14.41
N VAL A 90 -36.74 -11.02 -14.10
CA VAL A 90 -36.38 -12.09 -13.16
C VAL A 90 -35.19 -12.90 -13.66
N ASN A 91 -35.09 -13.18 -14.96
CA ASN A 91 -33.94 -13.89 -15.51
C ASN A 91 -32.65 -13.07 -15.45
N GLN A 92 -32.75 -11.74 -15.64
CA GLN A 92 -31.58 -10.86 -15.65
C GLN A 92 -31.07 -10.54 -14.24
N PHE A 93 -31.98 -10.30 -13.28
CA PHE A 93 -31.62 -9.81 -11.95
C PHE A 93 -32.00 -10.74 -10.81
N GLY A 94 -32.76 -11.81 -11.05
CA GLY A 94 -33.28 -12.68 -10.01
C GLY A 94 -32.19 -13.34 -9.17
N SER A 95 -31.08 -13.76 -9.78
CA SER A 95 -29.92 -14.32 -9.05
C SER A 95 -29.21 -13.27 -8.21
N THR A 96 -28.99 -12.06 -8.73
CA THR A 96 -28.38 -10.93 -8.00
C THR A 96 -29.27 -10.44 -6.85
N LEU A 97 -30.59 -10.45 -7.03
CA LEU A 97 -31.55 -10.04 -6.01
C LEU A 97 -31.77 -11.16 -4.97
N ALA A 98 -31.73 -12.43 -5.36
CA ALA A 98 -31.81 -13.56 -4.44
C ALA A 98 -30.69 -13.55 -3.40
N VAL A 99 -29.50 -13.06 -3.78
CA VAL A 99 -28.38 -12.80 -2.86
C VAL A 99 -28.77 -11.85 -1.72
N LEU A 100 -29.60 -10.84 -1.99
CA LEU A 100 -30.14 -9.93 -0.97
C LEU A 100 -31.16 -10.62 -0.03
N GLY A 101 -31.85 -11.66 -0.52
CA GLY A 101 -32.92 -12.37 0.20
C GLY A 101 -32.45 -13.53 1.08
N THR A 102 -31.44 -14.29 0.67
CA THR A 102 -30.91 -15.43 1.46
C THR A 102 -30.05 -14.98 2.65
N SER A 103 -29.55 -13.74 2.62
CA SER A 103 -28.78 -13.17 3.72
C SER A 103 -28.99 -11.65 3.80
N GLY A 104 -30.21 -11.23 4.17
CA GLY A 104 -30.65 -9.83 4.26
C GLY A 104 -29.91 -8.95 5.28
N THR A 105 -28.82 -9.44 5.87
CA THR A 105 -27.92 -8.62 6.68
C THR A 105 -26.90 -7.94 5.78
N ARG A 106 -26.47 -6.74 6.18
CA ARG A 106 -25.40 -5.98 5.50
C ARG A 106 -24.10 -6.80 5.34
N GLU A 107 -23.89 -7.84 6.13
CA GLU A 107 -22.74 -8.76 6.02
C GLU A 107 -22.94 -9.82 4.94
N GLY A 108 -24.13 -10.42 4.87
CA GLY A 108 -24.48 -11.43 3.86
C GLY A 108 -24.38 -10.91 2.43
N VAL A 109 -24.92 -9.72 2.20
CA VAL A 109 -24.83 -9.03 0.90
C VAL A 109 -23.39 -8.77 0.47
N ARG A 110 -22.52 -8.32 1.39
CA ARG A 110 -21.10 -8.08 1.07
C ARG A 110 -20.36 -9.37 0.73
N GLY A 111 -20.63 -10.45 1.47
CA GLY A 111 -20.01 -11.75 1.23
C GLY A 111 -20.42 -12.33 -0.13
N ALA A 112 -21.71 -12.28 -0.45
CA ALA A 112 -22.22 -12.85 -1.68
C ALA A 112 -21.90 -12.05 -2.95
N LEU A 113 -21.68 -10.74 -2.84
CA LEU A 113 -21.20 -9.92 -3.97
C LEU A 113 -19.68 -10.02 -4.17
N SER A 114 -18.93 -10.63 -3.23
CA SER A 114 -17.47 -10.72 -3.25
C SER A 114 -16.79 -9.39 -3.56
N ALA A 115 -17.40 -8.25 -3.21
CA ALA A 115 -17.03 -6.95 -3.77
C ALA A 115 -15.56 -6.57 -3.49
N ALA A 116 -15.01 -7.01 -2.36
CA ALA A 116 -13.60 -6.81 -2.01
C ALA A 116 -12.63 -7.77 -2.72
N ALA A 117 -13.10 -8.92 -3.22
CA ALA A 117 -12.31 -9.91 -3.93
C ALA A 117 -12.47 -9.83 -5.45
N SER A 118 -13.54 -9.18 -5.94
CA SER A 118 -13.97 -9.18 -7.34
C SER A 118 -13.36 -8.03 -8.18
N GLY A 119 -12.51 -7.17 -7.62
CA GLY A 119 -11.91 -6.08 -8.40
C GLY A 119 -10.89 -5.23 -7.65
N ASN A 120 -10.30 -4.27 -8.36
CA ASN A 120 -9.40 -3.27 -7.79
C ASN A 120 -10.20 -2.35 -6.87
N ASN A 121 -9.89 -2.35 -5.57
CA ASN A 121 -10.52 -1.50 -4.55
C ASN A 121 -10.08 -0.02 -4.63
N GLY A 122 -10.07 0.57 -5.82
CA GLY A 122 -9.56 1.93 -6.07
C GLY A 122 -10.42 3.04 -5.48
N ASP A 123 -11.62 2.72 -5.02
CA ASP A 123 -12.56 3.61 -4.33
C ASP A 123 -12.37 3.63 -2.81
N ILE A 124 -11.55 2.73 -2.24
CA ILE A 124 -11.22 2.75 -0.81
C ILE A 124 -10.24 3.89 -0.53
N VAL A 125 -10.77 4.98 0.02
CA VAL A 125 -9.96 6.14 0.44
C VAL A 125 -9.50 6.01 1.90
N SER A 126 -10.19 5.23 2.74
CA SER A 126 -9.81 5.01 4.15
C SER A 126 -10.35 3.70 4.75
N LEU A 127 -9.69 3.19 5.80
CA LEU A 127 -10.09 2.00 6.57
C LEU A 127 -10.33 2.34 8.06
N SER A 128 -11.20 3.32 8.34
CA SER A 128 -11.42 3.86 9.70
C SER A 128 -12.13 2.92 10.70
N GLY A 129 -12.73 1.82 10.24
CA GLY A 129 -13.47 0.86 11.07
C GLY A 129 -12.68 -0.37 11.49
N LEU A 130 -11.37 -0.39 11.29
CA LEU A 130 -10.54 -1.57 11.55
C LEU A 130 -10.32 -1.76 13.06
N THR A 131 -10.88 -2.83 13.63
CA THR A 131 -10.67 -3.21 15.05
C THR A 131 -9.60 -4.27 15.26
N THR A 132 -9.14 -4.92 14.17
CA THR A 132 -8.07 -5.92 14.15
C THR A 132 -7.03 -5.54 13.11
N ALA A 133 -5.75 -5.54 13.46
CA ALA A 133 -4.68 -5.17 12.54
C ALA A 133 -4.66 -6.04 11.26
N LEU A 134 -4.28 -5.42 10.13
CA LEU A 134 -4.03 -6.14 8.89
C LEU A 134 -2.81 -7.05 9.06
N THR A 135 -2.88 -8.24 8.47
CA THR A 135 -1.71 -9.13 8.43
C THR A 135 -0.64 -8.58 7.49
N ILE A 136 0.57 -9.08 7.61
CA ILE A 136 1.68 -8.67 6.73
C ILE A 136 1.35 -8.97 5.26
N GLU A 137 0.69 -10.10 4.99
CA GLU A 137 0.24 -10.48 3.64
C GLU A 137 -0.73 -9.44 3.03
N GLN A 138 -1.47 -8.72 3.87
CA GLN A 138 -2.44 -7.70 3.47
C GLN A 138 -1.85 -6.28 3.44
N GLY A 139 -0.67 -6.07 4.03
CA GLY A 139 -0.09 -4.75 4.30
C GLY A 139 0.50 -4.02 3.09
N GLY A 140 0.09 -4.34 1.87
CA GLY A 140 0.47 -3.60 0.65
C GLY A 140 1.93 -3.72 0.20
N THR A 141 2.80 -4.37 0.99
CA THR A 141 4.21 -4.61 0.63
C THR A 141 4.39 -5.73 -0.40
N GLY A 142 3.34 -6.52 -0.68
CA GLY A 142 3.38 -7.69 -1.55
C GLY A 142 4.14 -8.88 -0.95
N LYS A 143 4.45 -8.85 0.35
CA LYS A 143 5.27 -9.83 1.05
C LYS A 143 4.51 -10.48 2.19
N LYS A 144 4.91 -11.70 2.58
CA LYS A 144 4.17 -12.52 3.55
C LYS A 144 4.81 -12.59 4.93
N THR A 145 6.07 -12.17 5.06
CA THR A 145 6.81 -12.18 6.33
C THR A 145 7.26 -10.77 6.73
N ALA A 146 7.44 -10.53 8.03
CA ALA A 146 7.90 -9.25 8.55
C ALA A 146 9.27 -8.86 7.97
N GLY A 147 10.11 -9.88 7.71
CA GLY A 147 11.43 -9.74 7.10
C GLY A 147 11.39 -9.14 5.70
N GLU A 148 10.56 -9.73 4.85
CA GLU A 148 10.41 -9.32 3.46
C GLU A 148 9.64 -8.00 3.33
N ALA A 149 8.66 -7.75 4.19
CA ALA A 149 7.90 -6.50 4.21
C ALA A 149 8.79 -5.29 4.52
N ILE A 150 9.70 -5.41 5.50
CA ILE A 150 10.65 -4.35 5.85
C ILE A 150 11.62 -4.09 4.69
N GLN A 151 12.07 -5.13 3.98
CA GLN A 151 12.92 -4.98 2.79
C GLN A 151 12.19 -4.31 1.62
N ALA A 152 10.92 -4.64 1.39
CA ALA A 152 10.11 -4.01 0.35
C ALA A 152 9.94 -2.49 0.59
N LEU A 153 10.04 -2.05 1.85
CA LEU A 153 10.03 -0.65 2.25
C LEU A 153 11.44 0.00 2.27
N GLY A 154 12.50 -0.73 1.88
CA GLY A 154 13.88 -0.25 1.90
C GLY A 154 14.53 -0.22 3.29
N GLY A 155 13.94 -0.91 4.27
CA GLY A 155 14.44 -0.93 5.65
C GLY A 155 15.52 -1.98 5.90
N VAL A 156 16.41 -1.70 6.85
CA VAL A 156 17.38 -2.65 7.40
C VAL A 156 16.82 -3.25 8.68
N ARG A 157 16.76 -4.58 8.76
CA ARG A 157 16.36 -5.28 9.99
C ARG A 157 17.59 -5.59 10.83
N LEU A 158 17.67 -4.98 12.01
CA LEU A 158 18.72 -5.27 12.99
C LEU A 158 18.09 -5.97 14.21
N GLY A 159 18.62 -7.14 14.55
CA GLY A 159 18.22 -7.92 15.74
C GLY A 159 19.36 -8.05 16.77
N ALA A 160 19.20 -8.96 17.73
CA ALA A 160 20.17 -9.22 18.81
C ALA A 160 21.56 -9.67 18.31
N GLY A 161 21.65 -10.16 17.08
CA GLY A 161 22.90 -10.39 16.37
C GLY A 161 22.65 -10.25 14.87
N ASN A 162 23.52 -9.50 14.19
CA ASN A 162 23.45 -9.30 12.74
C ASN A 162 24.75 -9.83 12.14
N SER A 163 24.70 -11.07 11.63
CA SER A 163 25.80 -11.63 10.86
C SER A 163 25.56 -11.29 9.38
N SER A 164 26.57 -10.77 8.71
CA SER A 164 26.51 -10.49 7.29
C SER A 164 27.81 -10.97 6.64
N ILE A 165 27.71 -11.69 5.53
CA ILE A 165 28.86 -12.14 4.75
C ILE A 165 28.98 -11.19 3.55
N GLY A 166 30.14 -10.55 3.40
CA GLY A 166 30.40 -9.66 2.25
C GLY A 166 29.75 -8.28 2.34
N THR A 167 29.40 -7.79 3.54
CA THR A 167 29.00 -6.39 3.72
C THR A 167 30.11 -5.47 3.25
N SER A 168 29.82 -4.73 2.17
CA SER A 168 30.69 -3.70 1.66
C SER A 168 30.11 -2.35 2.07
N LEU A 169 30.94 -1.55 2.74
CA LEU A 169 30.62 -0.19 3.11
C LEU A 169 31.32 0.70 2.09
N PHE A 170 30.54 1.32 1.20
CA PHE A 170 31.06 2.24 0.20
C PHE A 170 30.80 3.68 0.64
N SER A 171 31.83 4.51 0.49
CA SER A 171 31.67 5.95 0.60
C SER A 171 31.10 6.51 -0.70
N GLY A 172 30.35 7.61 -0.64
CA GLY A 172 29.87 8.28 -1.86
C GLY A 172 31.03 8.85 -2.69
N ALA A 173 31.62 9.95 -2.21
CA ALA A 173 32.79 10.58 -2.80
C ALA A 173 33.50 11.50 -1.77
N PRO A 174 34.05 10.96 -0.67
CA PRO A 174 34.71 11.78 0.33
C PRO A 174 35.99 12.41 -0.26
N PRO A 175 36.32 13.66 0.09
CA PRO A 175 37.58 14.27 -0.31
C PRO A 175 38.77 13.61 0.42
N GLY A 176 39.99 14.12 0.21
CA GLY A 176 41.13 13.73 1.04
C GLY A 176 40.82 13.88 2.53
N ILE A 177 41.36 12.97 3.37
CA ILE A 177 40.95 12.80 4.78
C ILE A 177 40.93 14.12 5.57
N ALA A 178 41.94 14.97 5.41
CA ALA A 178 42.05 16.25 6.12
C ALA A 178 40.95 17.27 5.77
N SER A 179 40.20 17.06 4.68
CA SER A 179 39.12 17.94 4.22
C SER A 179 37.72 17.45 4.62
N ILE A 180 37.61 16.28 5.25
CA ILE A 180 36.35 15.77 5.79
C ILE A 180 36.09 16.50 7.11
N SER A 181 34.91 17.12 7.25
CA SER A 181 34.53 17.84 8.47
C SER A 181 33.02 17.80 8.69
N SER A 182 32.55 18.22 9.86
CA SER A 182 31.12 18.32 10.18
C SER A 182 30.32 19.22 9.21
N THR A 183 31.01 20.07 8.44
CA THR A 183 30.38 20.96 7.43
C THR A 183 30.63 20.49 5.99
N ASN A 184 31.42 19.43 5.78
CA ASN A 184 31.81 18.97 4.46
C ASN A 184 31.98 17.43 4.42
N ASN A 185 31.07 16.75 3.71
CA ASN A 185 31.18 15.32 3.38
C ASN A 185 31.24 14.32 4.56
N ASP A 186 30.95 14.72 5.81
CA ASP A 186 30.88 13.79 6.97
C ASP A 186 29.88 12.63 6.76
N SER A 187 28.72 12.94 6.14
CA SER A 187 27.68 11.95 5.81
C SER A 187 28.02 11.05 4.62
N ASN A 188 29.11 11.33 3.89
CA ASN A 188 29.52 10.57 2.72
C ASN A 188 30.60 9.52 3.04
N THR A 189 30.94 9.35 4.31
CA THR A 189 31.86 8.31 4.79
C THR A 189 31.19 6.93 4.77
N ALA A 190 31.98 5.89 4.49
CA ALA A 190 31.47 4.52 4.37
C ALA A 190 30.91 3.97 5.71
N LEU A 191 31.55 4.35 6.82
CA LEU A 191 31.15 3.97 8.16
C LEU A 191 31.37 5.16 9.10
N ARG A 192 30.31 5.58 9.77
CA ARG A 192 30.37 6.63 10.79
C ARG A 192 30.01 6.05 12.16
N ILE A 193 30.95 6.12 13.08
CA ILE A 193 30.77 5.74 14.50
C ILE A 193 30.80 7.01 15.32
N ALA A 194 29.67 7.37 15.93
CA ALA A 194 29.50 8.63 16.63
C ALA A 194 28.83 8.44 18.00
N ASN A 195 29.10 9.35 18.93
CA ASN A 195 28.59 9.37 20.31
C ASN A 195 27.57 10.50 20.55
N ALA A 196 26.97 11.05 19.48
CA ALA A 196 26.00 12.14 19.51
C ALA A 196 26.48 13.42 20.24
N ALA A 197 27.72 13.85 20.00
CA ALA A 197 28.34 15.06 20.57
C ALA A 197 28.48 15.05 22.10
N ASN A 198 28.59 13.86 22.71
CA ASN A 198 28.88 13.74 24.13
C ASN A 198 30.39 13.82 24.40
N ASN A 199 30.85 14.97 24.87
CA ASN A 199 32.27 15.20 25.19
C ASN A 199 32.80 14.34 26.35
N ASN A 200 31.92 13.71 27.12
CA ASN A 200 32.30 12.82 28.24
C ASN A 200 32.31 11.33 27.85
N ALA A 201 32.06 11.01 26.58
CA ALA A 201 32.02 9.64 26.09
C ALA A 201 32.99 9.44 24.93
N SER A 202 33.58 8.26 24.85
CA SER A 202 34.33 7.83 23.68
C SER A 202 33.39 7.39 22.54
N THR A 203 33.91 7.32 21.33
CA THR A 203 33.28 6.64 20.19
C THR A 203 34.17 5.48 19.82
N VAL A 204 33.67 4.26 20.03
CA VAL A 204 34.47 3.03 19.95
C VAL A 204 33.73 1.93 19.22
N MET A 205 34.53 1.07 18.59
CA MET A 205 34.14 -0.27 18.17
C MET A 205 34.68 -1.28 19.19
N THR A 206 33.86 -2.26 19.55
CA THR A 206 34.28 -3.36 20.42
C THR A 206 34.76 -4.54 19.59
N PHE A 207 35.95 -5.04 19.90
CA PHE A 207 36.46 -6.31 19.42
C PHE A 207 36.38 -7.30 20.57
N ILE A 208 35.52 -8.30 20.45
CA ILE A 208 35.26 -9.27 21.50
C ILE A 208 35.31 -10.68 20.94
N ARG A 209 36.03 -11.54 21.66
CA ARG A 209 35.83 -12.99 21.66
C ARG A 209 34.97 -13.30 22.86
N ASP A 210 33.68 -13.54 22.63
CA ASP A 210 32.69 -13.72 23.68
C ASP A 210 33.18 -14.67 24.76
N THR A 211 33.01 -14.27 26.02
CA THR A 211 33.43 -14.99 27.24
C THR A 211 34.95 -15.16 27.44
N VAL A 212 35.81 -14.72 26.51
CA VAL A 212 37.27 -14.91 26.64
C VAL A 212 38.05 -13.61 26.76
N PHE A 213 37.97 -12.72 25.78
CA PHE A 213 38.76 -11.49 25.77
C PHE A 213 38.10 -10.44 24.91
N GLY A 214 38.20 -9.18 25.29
CA GLY A 214 37.73 -8.08 24.47
C GLY A 214 38.45 -6.78 24.76
N VAL A 215 38.32 -5.86 23.81
CA VAL A 215 38.92 -4.52 23.83
C VAL A 215 38.03 -3.56 23.07
N HIS A 216 38.20 -2.27 23.36
CA HIS A 216 37.62 -1.19 22.57
C HIS A 216 38.72 -0.50 21.77
N LEU A 217 38.39 -0.10 20.54
CA LEU A 217 39.22 0.73 19.67
C LEU A 217 38.40 1.93 19.22
N GLY A 218 38.94 3.13 19.33
CA GLY A 218 38.22 4.33 18.89
C GLY A 218 38.81 5.64 19.37
N LEU A 219 38.05 6.71 19.19
CA LEU A 219 38.39 8.03 19.72
C LEU A 219 37.92 8.14 21.16
N ASP A 220 38.84 8.48 22.06
CA ASP A 220 38.58 8.68 23.49
C ASP A 220 38.21 10.14 23.82
N THR A 221 37.86 10.41 25.08
CA THR A 221 37.39 11.74 25.54
C THR A 221 38.43 12.86 25.43
N ASP A 222 39.71 12.52 25.26
CA ASP A 222 40.80 13.46 24.98
C ASP A 222 41.10 13.62 23.48
N ASN A 223 40.18 13.18 22.60
CA ASN A 223 40.26 13.23 21.14
C ASN A 223 41.42 12.44 20.53
N LYS A 224 42.00 11.47 21.26
CA LYS A 224 43.05 10.60 20.75
C LYS A 224 42.48 9.25 20.34
N PHE A 225 43.03 8.67 19.29
CA PHE A 225 42.70 7.32 18.88
C PHE A 225 43.42 6.30 19.77
N LYS A 226 42.67 5.44 20.45
CA LYS A 226 43.17 4.55 21.50
C LYS A 226 42.63 3.13 21.41
N ILE A 227 43.35 2.21 22.04
CA ILE A 227 42.91 0.85 22.39
C ILE A 227 42.89 0.67 23.92
N GLY A 228 41.88 0.00 24.46
CA GLY A 228 41.78 -0.21 25.91
C GLY A 228 40.46 -0.78 26.41
N GLY A 229 40.25 -0.72 27.72
CA GLY A 229 39.03 -1.18 28.39
C GLY A 229 38.84 -2.71 28.38
N TYR A 230 37.67 -3.14 28.82
CA TYR A 230 37.25 -4.55 28.90
C TYR A 230 38.33 -5.45 29.54
N SER A 231 38.87 -6.44 28.84
CA SER A 231 39.85 -7.39 29.39
C SER A 231 41.23 -6.75 29.64
N MET A 232 41.50 -5.57 29.09
CA MET A 232 42.70 -4.79 29.42
C MET A 232 42.57 -4.02 30.75
N GLY A 233 41.39 -4.03 31.38
CA GLY A 233 41.11 -3.30 32.61
C GLY A 233 40.90 -1.80 32.38
N ALA A 234 41.06 -1.00 33.44
CA ALA A 234 40.87 0.46 33.41
C ALA A 234 42.05 1.20 32.77
N VAL A 235 42.36 0.86 31.52
CA VAL A 235 43.47 1.45 30.75
C VAL A 235 42.98 1.92 29.38
N ALA A 236 43.59 2.99 28.89
CA ALA A 236 43.43 3.49 27.53
C ALA A 236 44.80 3.87 26.97
N ARG A 237 45.21 3.26 25.85
CA ARG A 237 46.53 3.41 25.24
C ARG A 237 46.41 4.10 23.88
N THR A 238 47.07 5.23 23.72
CA THR A 238 47.14 5.96 22.44
C THR A 238 47.92 5.18 21.40
N ILE A 239 47.42 5.18 20.17
CA ILE A 239 48.14 4.64 19.01
C ILE A 239 49.09 5.71 18.47
N TYR A 240 50.35 5.33 18.25
CA TYR A 240 51.35 6.25 17.70
C TYR A 240 51.28 6.33 16.17
N HIS A 241 51.44 7.53 15.64
CA HIS A 241 51.54 7.87 14.21
C HIS A 241 52.48 9.07 14.06
N GLU A 242 52.86 9.42 12.84
CA GLU A 242 53.83 10.48 12.53
C GLU A 242 53.52 11.84 13.20
N GLY A 243 52.25 12.10 13.53
CA GLY A 243 51.81 13.32 14.21
C GLY A 243 51.99 13.32 15.73
N ASN A 244 52.37 12.22 16.37
CA ASN A 244 52.50 12.15 17.84
C ASN A 244 53.73 11.36 18.35
N ILE A 245 54.64 10.94 17.45
CA ILE A 245 55.88 10.25 17.82
C ILE A 245 56.84 11.16 18.60
N VAL A 246 56.92 12.43 18.21
CA VAL A 246 57.77 13.45 18.84
C VAL A 246 56.94 14.37 19.72
N GLY A 247 57.34 14.55 20.97
CA GLY A 247 56.64 15.35 21.97
C GLY A 247 57.17 15.09 23.37
N THR A 248 56.48 15.54 24.41
CA THR A 248 56.91 15.28 25.79
C THR A 248 56.92 13.78 26.10
N VAL A 249 58.07 13.26 26.50
CA VAL A 249 58.23 11.86 26.92
C VAL A 249 57.88 11.76 28.41
N SER A 250 56.93 10.90 28.72
CA SER A 250 56.52 10.59 30.08
C SER A 250 56.23 9.10 30.24
N GLN A 251 56.40 8.60 31.47
CA GLN A 251 56.04 7.24 31.84
C GLN A 251 55.45 7.19 33.24
N THR A 252 54.69 6.14 33.54
CA THR A 252 54.26 5.78 34.89
C THR A 252 54.55 4.31 35.12
N GLY A 253 55.31 3.98 36.17
CA GLY A 253 55.68 2.59 36.48
C GLY A 253 56.39 1.84 35.34
N GLY A 254 57.20 2.53 34.53
CA GLY A 254 57.89 1.94 33.37
C GLY A 254 57.04 1.83 32.09
N ILE A 255 55.79 2.29 32.12
CA ILE A 255 54.89 2.26 30.96
C ILE A 255 54.83 3.65 30.34
N PRO A 256 55.17 3.82 29.05
CA PRO A 256 55.04 5.10 28.36
C PRO A 256 53.61 5.65 28.39
N THR A 257 53.48 6.93 28.70
CA THR A 257 52.22 7.69 28.71
C THR A 257 52.26 8.94 27.81
N GLY A 258 53.45 9.32 27.33
CA GLY A 258 53.70 10.49 26.47
C GLY A 258 54.14 10.11 25.06
N ALA A 259 54.93 10.96 24.40
CA ALA A 259 55.53 10.66 23.11
C ALA A 259 56.66 9.62 23.21
N ILE A 260 57.18 9.16 22.07
CA ILE A 260 58.31 8.21 22.01
C ILE A 260 59.65 8.94 22.19
N VAL A 261 59.79 10.10 21.56
CA VAL A 261 61.00 10.92 21.60
C VAL A 261 60.65 12.35 21.97
N GLU A 262 61.42 12.94 22.87
CA GLU A 262 61.37 14.36 23.21
C GLU A 262 62.71 14.98 22.86
N GLU A 263 62.69 16.09 22.13
CA GLU A 263 63.86 16.92 21.92
C GLU A 263 63.65 18.28 22.59
N GLY A 264 64.70 18.80 23.22
CA GLY A 264 64.65 20.11 23.84
C GLY A 264 66.02 20.75 23.95
N SER A 265 66.02 22.04 24.24
CA SER A 265 67.25 22.81 24.51
C SER A 265 67.01 23.88 25.56
N ASN A 266 68.06 24.24 26.27
CA ASN A 266 68.11 25.38 27.18
C ASN A 266 69.50 26.03 27.12
N ASN A 267 69.74 27.05 27.95
CA ASN A 267 71.04 27.76 27.98
C ASN A 267 72.25 26.85 28.27
N ASN A 268 72.05 25.64 28.81
CA ASN A 268 73.12 24.71 29.15
C ASN A 268 73.39 23.67 28.04
N GLY A 269 72.54 23.56 27.03
CA GLY A 269 72.70 22.59 25.95
C GLY A 269 71.39 22.07 25.34
N SER A 270 71.47 20.92 24.67
CA SER A 270 70.34 20.19 24.07
C SER A 270 70.19 18.78 24.65
N TYR A 271 69.01 18.19 24.51
CA TYR A 271 68.78 16.81 24.90
C TYR A 271 67.83 16.09 23.94
N VAL A 272 67.98 14.76 23.89
CA VAL A 272 67.02 13.83 23.33
C VAL A 272 66.65 12.84 24.42
N LYS A 273 65.38 12.79 24.81
CA LYS A 273 64.84 11.82 25.76
C LYS A 273 64.02 10.79 25.00
N PHE A 274 64.15 9.52 25.37
CA PHE A 274 63.42 8.40 24.79
C PHE A 274 62.43 7.84 25.80
N ALA A 275 61.33 7.27 25.33
CA ALA A 275 60.31 6.62 26.15
C ALA A 275 60.83 5.44 26.98
N SER A 276 62.01 4.90 26.66
CA SER A 276 62.72 3.91 27.47
C SER A 276 63.32 4.50 28.76
N GLY A 277 63.31 5.82 28.92
CA GLY A 277 63.96 6.55 30.01
C GLY A 277 65.39 6.99 29.69
N LEU A 278 65.98 6.55 28.56
CA LEU A 278 67.27 7.05 28.09
C LEU A 278 67.19 8.55 27.80
N MET A 279 68.19 9.31 28.24
CA MET A 279 68.35 10.72 27.90
C MET A 279 69.78 10.98 27.45
N ILE A 280 69.93 11.51 26.24
CA ILE A 280 71.20 11.94 25.67
C ILE A 280 71.27 13.45 25.79
N CYS A 281 72.18 13.97 26.59
CA CYS A 281 72.41 15.41 26.76
C CYS A 281 73.68 15.84 26.02
N ARG A 282 73.65 17.00 25.36
CA ARG A 282 74.81 17.66 24.74
C ARG A 282 74.96 19.04 25.34
N GLY A 283 76.03 19.28 26.10
CA GLY A 283 76.31 20.58 26.72
C GLY A 283 77.08 21.53 25.79
N VAL A 284 76.98 22.83 26.05
CA VAL A 284 77.89 23.85 25.48
C VAL A 284 78.95 24.22 26.51
N SER A 285 80.24 23.96 26.21
CA SER A 285 81.35 24.44 27.04
C SER A 285 81.79 25.82 26.57
N ALA A 286 81.95 26.77 27.50
CA ALA A 286 82.40 28.14 27.18
C ALA A 286 83.83 28.19 26.58
N ASN A 287 84.61 27.12 26.75
CA ASN A 287 85.89 26.93 26.11
C ASN A 287 85.74 25.91 24.98
N ALA A 288 86.11 26.29 23.75
CA ALA A 288 86.22 25.36 22.63
C ALA A 288 87.34 24.36 22.94
N LEU A 289 87.01 23.14 23.37
CA LEU A 289 87.96 22.04 23.25
C LEU A 289 88.15 21.80 21.75
N ALA A 290 89.39 21.95 21.27
CA ALA A 290 89.77 21.58 19.92
C ALA A 290 89.56 20.08 19.73
N VAL A 291 88.39 19.69 19.22
CA VAL A 291 88.13 18.30 18.83
C VAL A 291 88.85 18.10 17.50
N LYS A 292 89.95 17.34 17.51
CA LYS A 292 90.50 16.76 16.28
C LYS A 292 89.41 15.85 15.70
N GLU A 293 88.89 16.26 14.55
CA GLU A 293 87.91 15.56 13.71
C GLU A 293 88.01 14.02 13.85
N PRO A 294 86.93 13.29 14.20
CA PRO A 294 86.89 11.87 13.98
C PRO A 294 86.72 11.62 12.47
N LEU A 295 87.54 10.72 11.92
CA LEU A 295 87.33 10.15 10.59
C LEU A 295 85.91 9.60 10.49
N ILE A 296 85.06 10.24 9.68
CA ILE A 296 84.34 9.72 8.50
C ILE A 296 83.79 10.94 7.73
#